data_AF-A0A8J8DDF5-F1
#
_entry.id   AF-A0A8J8DDF5-F1
#
_cell.length_a   1.000
_cell.length_b   1.000
_cell.length_c   1.000
_cell.angle_alpha   90.00
_cell.angle_beta   90.00
_cell.angle_gamma   90.00
#
_symmetry.space_group_name_H-M   'P 1'
#
loop_
_entity.id
_entity.type
_entity.pdbx_description
1 polymer ?
#
loop_
_entity_poly.entity_id
_entity_poly.type
_entity_poly.pdbx_seq_one_letter_code
_entity_poly.pdbx_strand_id
1 'polypeptide(L)'
;CSFCSAAHKFTALEAAEKAVGFTPRPEIQDLRDLLYIGDMIESHALHLYLLVLPDYLGYSNPLAMIDKYKKEIEYAMALKNIGSKTMDYLGSRAIHQENAILGGFGKLPTKRKFEELKRELKEVLQI
;
A
#
# COMPACT_ATOMS: atom_id res chain seq x y z
N CYS A 1 10.59 -2.31 -11.08
CA CYS A 1 10.67 -2.73 -9.67
C CYS A 1 9.29 -3.21 -9.23
N SER A 2 9.19 -4.37 -8.57
CA SER A 2 7.89 -4.90 -8.09
C SER A 2 7.46 -4.33 -6.73
N PHE A 3 8.40 -3.86 -5.89
CA PHE A 3 8.09 -3.27 -4.58
C PHE A 3 7.47 -1.87 -4.65
N CYS A 4 7.81 -1.08 -5.68
CA CYS A 4 7.26 0.26 -5.88
C CYS A 4 6.44 0.33 -7.17
N SER A 5 5.73 -0.76 -7.51
CA SER A 5 4.99 -0.86 -8.76
C SER A 5 3.83 0.14 -8.82
N ALA A 6 3.20 0.45 -7.67
CA ALA A 6 2.12 1.44 -7.59
C ALA A 6 2.63 2.82 -7.99
N ALA A 7 3.74 3.25 -7.39
CA ALA A 7 4.41 4.50 -7.69
C ALA A 7 4.71 4.63 -9.19
N HIS A 8 5.36 3.62 -9.77
CA HIS A 8 5.66 3.63 -11.20
C HIS A 8 4.41 3.68 -12.08
N LYS A 9 3.36 2.90 -11.74
CA LYS A 9 2.11 2.89 -12.50
C LYS A 9 1.44 4.26 -12.48
N PHE A 10 1.29 4.89 -11.31
CA PHE A 10 0.61 6.17 -11.21
C PHE A 10 1.40 7.32 -11.82
N THR A 11 2.71 7.38 -11.63
CA THR A 11 3.54 8.39 -12.31
C THR A 11 3.48 8.22 -13.82
N ALA A 12 3.47 6.99 -14.34
CA ALA A 12 3.33 6.75 -15.78
C ALA A 12 1.96 7.17 -16.32
N LEU A 13 0.88 6.89 -15.58
CA LEU A 13 -0.47 7.33 -15.95
C LEU A 13 -0.59 8.85 -15.92
N GLU A 14 -0.09 9.50 -14.88
CA GLU A 14 -0.10 10.97 -14.77
C GLU A 14 0.68 11.63 -15.92
N ALA A 15 1.85 11.07 -16.27
CA ALA A 15 2.64 11.55 -17.41
C ALA A 15 1.87 11.39 -18.73
N ALA A 16 1.22 10.25 -18.95
CA ALA A 16 0.45 10.00 -20.16
C ALA A 16 -0.82 10.87 -20.24
N GLU A 17 -1.49 11.14 -19.12
CA GLU A 17 -2.64 12.06 -19.03
C GLU A 17 -2.23 13.50 -19.34
N LYS A 18 -1.12 13.96 -18.75
CA LYS A 18 -0.53 15.27 -19.05
C LYS A 18 -0.19 15.41 -20.53
N ALA A 19 0.35 14.37 -21.15
CA ALA A 19 0.73 14.38 -22.56
C ALA A 19 -0.48 14.57 -23.51
N VAL A 20 -1.67 14.10 -23.12
CA VAL A 20 -2.90 14.25 -23.92
C VAL A 20 -3.81 15.38 -23.44
N GLY A 21 -3.36 16.19 -22.48
CA GLY A 21 -4.14 17.30 -21.92
C GLY A 21 -5.37 16.86 -21.12
N PHE A 22 -5.36 15.65 -20.56
CA PHE A 22 -6.44 15.12 -19.76
C PHE A 22 -6.17 15.34 -18.26
N THR A 23 -7.19 15.80 -17.53
CA THR A 23 -7.13 15.96 -16.07
C THR A 23 -8.16 15.03 -15.42
N PRO A 24 -7.74 14.04 -14.60
CA PRO A 24 -8.67 13.20 -13.84
C PRO A 24 -9.56 14.02 -12.90
N ARG A 25 -10.77 13.50 -12.63
CA ARG A 25 -11.65 14.11 -11.63
C ARG A 25 -11.04 13.99 -10.23
N PRO A 26 -11.34 14.91 -9.29
CA PRO A 26 -10.80 14.87 -7.93
C PRO A 26 -11.02 13.53 -7.21
N GLU A 27 -12.18 12.91 -7.38
CA GLU A 27 -12.50 11.64 -6.72
C GLU A 27 -11.66 10.48 -7.26
N ILE A 28 -11.20 10.57 -8.51
CA ILE A 28 -10.27 9.59 -9.08
C ILE A 28 -8.87 9.79 -8.48
N GLN A 29 -8.46 11.04 -8.26
CA GLN A 29 -7.19 11.34 -7.61
C GLN A 29 -7.19 10.83 -6.17
N ASP A 30 -8.26 11.07 -5.41
CA ASP A 30 -8.41 10.56 -4.03
C ASP A 30 -8.25 9.03 -3.96
N LEU A 31 -8.78 8.31 -4.95
CA LEU A 31 -8.64 6.86 -5.05
C LEU A 31 -7.23 6.41 -5.43
N ARG A 32 -6.54 7.16 -6.30
CA ARG A 32 -5.12 6.91 -6.60
C ARG A 32 -4.26 7.12 -5.37
N ASP A 33 -4.52 8.20 -4.64
CA ASP A 33 -3.80 8.53 -3.41
C ASP A 33 -4.06 7.48 -2.33
N LEU A 34 -5.30 6.99 -2.17
CA LEU A 34 -5.61 5.90 -1.25
C LEU A 34 -4.82 4.62 -1.59
N LEU A 35 -4.75 4.24 -2.87
CA LEU A 35 -3.93 3.09 -3.29
C LEU A 35 -2.45 3.33 -2.98
N TYR A 36 -1.94 4.50 -3.34
CA TYR A 36 -0.54 4.88 -3.13
C TYR A 36 -0.17 4.94 -1.63
N ILE A 37 -1.08 5.37 -0.76
CA ILE A 37 -0.91 5.31 0.68
C ILE A 37 -0.80 3.85 1.15
N GLY A 38 -1.56 2.92 0.56
CA GLY A 38 -1.40 1.49 0.80
C GLY A 38 0.02 0.99 0.48
N ASP A 39 0.57 1.38 -0.67
CA ASP A 39 1.96 1.11 -1.08
C ASP A 39 2.97 1.69 -0.07
N MET A 40 2.76 2.95 0.35
CA MET A 40 3.62 3.60 1.35
C MET A 40 3.61 2.86 2.69
N ILE A 41 2.44 2.48 3.20
CA ILE A 41 2.30 1.76 4.47
C ILE A 41 3.05 0.43 4.41
N GLU A 42 2.81 -0.37 3.36
CA GLU A 42 3.49 -1.65 3.19
C GLU A 42 5.01 -1.48 3.09
N SER A 43 5.46 -0.57 2.21
CA SER A 43 6.88 -0.32 1.97
C SER A 43 7.61 0.14 3.24
N HIS A 44 7.04 1.11 3.97
CA HIS A 44 7.68 1.65 5.18
C HIS A 44 7.67 0.66 6.34
N ALA A 45 6.59 -0.10 6.53
CA ALA A 45 6.53 -1.12 7.56
C ALA A 45 7.60 -2.19 7.32
N LEU A 46 7.71 -2.70 6.09
CA LEU A 46 8.73 -3.68 5.73
C LEU A 46 10.14 -3.13 5.90
N HIS A 47 10.40 -1.91 5.41
CA HIS A 47 11.72 -1.29 5.51
C HIS A 47 12.15 -1.10 6.97
N LEU A 48 11.29 -0.49 7.80
CA LEU A 48 11.66 -0.17 9.18
C LEU A 48 11.80 -1.42 10.04
N TYR A 49 10.83 -2.34 9.98
CA TYR A 49 10.81 -3.47 10.92
C TYR A 49 11.64 -4.67 10.47
N LEU A 50 11.75 -4.91 9.16
CA LEU A 50 12.45 -6.10 8.65
C LEU A 50 13.86 -5.80 8.15
N LEU A 51 14.19 -4.54 7.85
CA LEU A 51 15.53 -4.19 7.37
C LEU A 51 16.28 -3.35 8.41
N VAL A 52 15.68 -2.28 8.91
CA VAL A 52 16.38 -1.33 9.79
C VAL A 52 16.48 -1.82 11.25
N LEU A 53 15.37 -2.25 11.83
CA LEU A 53 15.31 -2.59 13.26
C LEU A 53 16.22 -3.76 13.68
N PRO A 54 16.35 -4.87 12.91
CA PRO A 54 17.26 -5.96 13.26
C PRO A 54 18.71 -5.50 13.37
N ASP A 55 19.17 -4.65 12.44
CA ASP A 55 20.53 -4.13 12.41
C ASP A 55 20.83 -3.31 13.67
N TYR A 56 19.92 -2.41 14.06
CA TYR A 56 20.09 -1.60 15.28
C TYR A 56 20.06 -2.42 16.57
N LEU A 57 19.32 -3.53 16.59
CA LEU A 57 19.21 -4.39 17.76
C LEU A 57 20.24 -5.53 17.78
N GLY A 58 21.11 -5.62 16.76
CA GLY A 58 22.17 -6.63 16.67
C GLY A 58 21.70 -8.03 16.30
N TYR A 59 20.55 -8.16 15.63
CA TYR A 59 20.03 -9.45 15.15
C TYR A 59 20.43 -9.69 13.70
N SER A 60 20.73 -10.95 13.35
CA SER A 60 21.15 -11.33 12.00
C SER A 60 20.02 -11.32 10.97
N ASN A 61 18.76 -11.37 11.42
CA ASN A 61 17.56 -11.29 10.60
C ASN A 61 16.33 -10.99 11.47
N PRO A 62 15.20 -10.56 10.88
CA PRO A 62 13.98 -10.24 11.62
C PRO A 62 13.38 -11.41 12.40
N LEU A 63 13.49 -12.64 11.89
CA LEU A 63 12.90 -13.80 12.56
C LEU A 63 13.62 -14.12 13.87
N ALA A 64 14.93 -13.83 13.95
CA ALA A 64 15.70 -13.97 15.18
C ALA A 64 15.23 -13.03 16.30
N MET A 65 14.44 -11.99 15.98
CA MET A 65 13.89 -11.07 16.97
C MET A 65 12.59 -11.58 17.62
N ILE A 66 11.95 -12.63 17.09
CA ILE A 66 10.59 -13.05 17.51
C ILE A 66 10.49 -13.32 19.01
N ASP A 67 11.47 -13.99 19.60
CA ASP A 67 11.39 -14.39 21.02
C ASP A 67 11.28 -13.19 21.97
N LYS A 68 11.85 -12.04 21.59
CA LYS A 68 11.90 -10.83 22.43
C LYS A 68 11.01 -9.68 21.92
N TYR A 69 10.81 -9.58 20.60
CA TYR A 69 10.12 -8.48 19.92
C TYR A 69 8.94 -8.98 19.09
N LYS A 70 8.24 -10.00 19.58
CA LYS A 70 7.06 -10.59 18.92
C LYS A 70 6.02 -9.53 18.57
N LYS A 71 5.73 -8.61 19.49
CA LYS A 71 4.69 -7.59 19.33
C LYS A 71 5.01 -6.66 18.15
N GLU A 72 6.27 -6.22 18.04
CA GLU A 72 6.74 -5.34 16.99
C GLU A 72 6.65 -6.02 15.62
N ILE A 73 7.01 -7.30 15.53
CA ILE A 73 6.89 -8.08 14.30
C ILE A 73 5.42 -8.28 13.92
N GLU A 74 4.55 -8.61 14.87
CA GLU A 74 3.12 -8.75 14.62
C GLU A 74 2.50 -7.43 14.13
N TYR A 75 2.91 -6.30 14.71
CA TYR A 75 2.48 -4.98 14.27
C TYR A 75 2.98 -4.65 12.86
N ALA A 76 4.25 -4.95 12.56
CA ALA A 76 4.82 -4.78 11.22
C ALA A 76 4.04 -5.58 10.16
N MET A 77 3.71 -6.82 10.48
CA MET A 77 2.94 -7.70 9.60
C MET A 77 1.49 -7.19 9.43
N ALA A 78 0.87 -6.66 10.49
CA ALA A 78 -0.46 -6.05 10.40
C ALA A 78 -0.45 -4.83 9.45
N LEU A 79 0.54 -3.93 9.59
CA LEU A 79 0.73 -2.79 8.70
C LEU A 79 0.98 -3.23 7.24
N LYS A 80 1.90 -4.17 7.04
CA LYS A 80 2.17 -4.71 5.70
C LYS A 80 0.92 -5.32 5.06
N ASN A 81 0.15 -6.09 5.82
CA ASN A 81 -1.05 -6.75 5.30
C ASN A 81 -2.14 -5.74 4.94
N ILE A 82 -2.38 -4.71 5.76
CA ILE A 82 -3.41 -3.71 5.46
C ILE A 82 -3.01 -2.80 4.29
N GLY A 83 -1.71 -2.46 4.16
CA GLY A 83 -1.19 -1.74 2.99
C GLY A 83 -1.39 -2.56 1.71
N SER A 84 -0.98 -3.82 1.72
CA SER A 84 -1.16 -4.75 0.60
C SER A 84 -2.62 -4.95 0.21
N LYS A 85 -3.49 -5.10 1.22
CA LYS A 85 -4.93 -5.25 1.00
C LYS A 85 -5.55 -3.99 0.39
N THR A 86 -5.12 -2.81 0.82
CA THR A 86 -5.54 -1.53 0.21
C THR A 86 -5.19 -1.49 -1.27
N MET A 87 -3.97 -1.93 -1.63
CA MET A 87 -3.56 -2.04 -3.03
C MET A 87 -4.35 -3.07 -3.81
N ASP A 88 -4.60 -4.25 -3.24
CA ASP A 88 -5.37 -5.31 -3.90
C ASP A 88 -6.82 -4.88 -4.21
N TYR A 89 -7.46 -4.20 -3.25
CA TYR A 89 -8.85 -3.74 -3.38
C TYR A 89 -9.04 -2.77 -4.54
N LEU A 90 -8.12 -1.83 -4.73
CA LEU A 90 -8.20 -0.78 -5.76
C LEU A 90 -7.44 -1.14 -7.04
N GLY A 91 -6.35 -1.88 -6.92
CA GLY A 91 -5.46 -2.25 -8.02
C GLY A 91 -5.82 -3.56 -8.71
N SER A 92 -6.78 -4.33 -8.16
CA SER A 92 -7.10 -5.73 -8.50
C SER A 92 -5.98 -6.74 -8.24
N ARG A 93 -4.80 -6.25 -7.85
CA ARG A 93 -3.61 -6.99 -7.42
C ARG A 93 -2.81 -6.10 -6.47
N ALA A 94 -2.21 -6.69 -5.45
CA ALA A 94 -1.27 -5.98 -4.57
C ALA A 94 0.00 -5.49 -5.30
N ILE A 95 0.44 -6.23 -6.32
CA ILE A 95 1.61 -5.91 -7.15
C ILE A 95 1.16 -5.72 -8.60
N HIS A 96 1.70 -4.73 -9.29
CA HIS A 96 1.36 -4.36 -10.67
C HIS A 96 -0.15 -4.08 -10.86
N GLN A 97 -0.50 -2.83 -10.58
CA GLN A 97 -1.84 -2.26 -10.45
C GLN A 97 -2.54 -2.14 -11.81
N GLU A 98 -2.96 -3.27 -12.39
CA GLU A 98 -3.60 -3.29 -13.73
C GLU A 98 -4.93 -2.56 -13.79
N ASN A 99 -5.63 -2.51 -12.66
CA ASN A 99 -6.91 -1.83 -12.62
C ASN A 99 -6.77 -0.32 -12.79
N ALA A 100 -5.60 0.26 -12.52
CA ALA A 100 -5.32 1.66 -12.79
C ALA A 100 -5.06 1.87 -14.30
N ILE A 101 -5.85 2.74 -14.91
CA ILE A 101 -5.83 3.05 -16.34
C ILE A 101 -5.82 4.57 -16.56
N LEU A 102 -5.62 4.98 -17.81
CA LEU A 102 -5.80 6.38 -18.21
C LEU A 102 -7.21 6.83 -17.86
N GLY A 103 -7.34 7.96 -17.17
CA GLY A 103 -8.61 8.54 -16.76
C GLY A 103 -9.23 7.96 -15.50
N GLY A 104 -8.70 6.86 -14.95
CA GLY A 104 -9.17 6.32 -13.67
C GLY A 104 -8.91 4.84 -13.46
N PHE A 105 -9.97 4.08 -13.23
CA PHE A 105 -9.90 2.66 -12.88
C PHE A 105 -10.84 1.83 -13.75
N GLY A 106 -10.43 0.60 -14.11
CA GLY A 106 -11.25 -0.33 -14.88
C GLY A 106 -12.51 -0.77 -14.13
N LYS A 107 -12.37 -1.07 -12.83
CA LYS A 107 -13.48 -1.39 -11.94
C LYS A 107 -13.29 -0.75 -10.57
N LEU A 108 -14.35 -0.16 -10.03
CA LEU A 108 -14.33 0.37 -8.67
C LEU A 108 -14.98 -0.61 -7.68
N PRO A 109 -14.46 -0.70 -6.44
CA PRO A 109 -15.12 -1.42 -5.35
C PRO A 109 -16.48 -0.81 -5.00
N THR A 110 -17.32 -1.60 -4.33
CA THR A 110 -18.58 -1.09 -3.79
C THR A 110 -18.34 -0.24 -2.54
N LYS A 111 -19.27 0.66 -2.23
CA LYS A 111 -19.22 1.46 -0.98
C LYS A 111 -19.03 0.58 0.26
N ARG A 112 -19.71 -0.58 0.31
CA ARG A 112 -19.56 -1.55 1.41
C ARG A 112 -18.10 -2.00 1.59
N LYS A 113 -17.38 -2.30 0.50
CA LYS A 113 -15.97 -2.69 0.56
C LYS A 113 -15.08 -1.56 1.10
N PHE A 114 -15.39 -0.30 0.78
CA PHE A 114 -14.67 0.85 1.34
C PHE A 114 -14.93 1.00 2.85
N GLU A 115 -16.16 0.82 3.31
CA GLU A 115 -16.46 0.87 4.75
C GLU A 115 -15.77 -0.28 5.52
N GLU A 116 -15.70 -1.47 4.92
CA GLU A 116 -14.94 -2.60 5.46
C GLU A 116 -13.44 -2.26 5.57
N LEU A 117 -12.82 -1.76 4.49
CA LEU A 117 -11.41 -1.34 4.49
C LEU A 117 -11.13 -0.25 5.53
N LYS A 118 -12.02 0.74 5.64
CA LYS A 118 -11.91 1.83 6.62
C LYS A 118 -11.96 1.31 8.06
N ARG A 119 -12.81 0.33 8.35
CA ARG A 119 -12.87 -0.31 9.67
C ARG A 119 -11.54 -1.01 9.99
N GLU A 120 -11.03 -1.81 9.07
CA GLU A 120 -9.77 -2.54 9.26
C GLU A 120 -8.57 -1.59 9.42
N LEU A 121 -8.51 -0.50 8.65
CA LEU A 121 -7.49 0.54 8.82
C LEU A 121 -7.54 1.16 10.23
N LYS A 122 -8.74 1.39 10.77
CA LYS A 122 -8.90 1.90 12.14
C LYS A 122 -8.47 0.86 13.17
N GLU A 123 -8.76 -0.42 12.96
CA GLU A 123 -8.34 -1.49 13.87
C GLU A 123 -6.81 -1.58 13.94
N VAL A 124 -6.12 -1.53 12.80
CA VAL A 124 -4.64 -1.56 12.75
C VAL A 124 -4.02 -0.33 13.41
N LEU A 125 -4.68 0.84 13.32
CA LEU A 125 -4.21 2.06 13.98
C LEU A 125 -4.23 1.97 15.52
N GLN A 126 -5.04 1.08 16.10
CA GLN A 126 -5.16 0.91 17.56
C GLN A 126 -4.18 -0.12 18.15
N ILE A 127 -3.41 -0.84 17.32
CA ILE A 127 -2.41 -1.83 17.74
C ILE A 127 -1.14 -1.12 18.22
#